data_AF-A0A955P9H9-F1
#
_entry.id   AF-A0A955P9H9-F1
#
_cell.length_a   1.000
_cell.length_b   1.000
_cell.length_c   1.000
_cell.angle_alpha   90.00
_cell.angle_beta   90.00
_cell.angle_gamma   90.00
#
_symmetry.space_group_name_H-M   'P 1'
#
loop_
_entity.id
_entity.type
_entity.pdbx_description
1 polymer ?
#
loop_
_entity_poly.entity_id
_entity_poly.type
_entity_poly.pdbx_seq_one_letter_code
_entity_poly.pdbx_strand_id
1 'polypeptide(L)'
;MIEWTQAAEQEFERHFDLIRSSFEDMGADPSEVENDLRRHIEEEMDTNGVTVVTEEDVKRIMARMDPMENMVKQQPPSPSLNPARAKESKIGEGATVVYSIAGIVLPTIVLLVELSSGMCAESFFDPIPTIWHVLFVAFVPVSNFLLLFGLQKPMEWNWRLLGWLNGIAIAISLYYSIVFLPLVPIGIIAILFVGYGFLPLAPLMAFLSALWIRGKLRNALGVSSTFRIPGLVGGIVFVLVAFLVVDLPLTFTRMGLNMVASDDAETQKEGIELLRSMGNEKLMLRYCYQRAGSRRTVDFLGSILAGGDTVGPSDARKAFYRVTGKPFNTFPPPAVGRFGRGAFSGFDFDSDEGGTVVGGRVSGVSLSSSRIDGSLAPNAALGYLEWTLEFKNSSSWQREARAQIALPAGGVVSRLTLWVHGEEKEAAFASRAKTRAAYESVVRRRRDPVLVTTSGPDRVLVQCFPVPPDGGTMKIRLGITVPLNLIGRDHVSLRLPYFTERNFRIGADVKHSVWIESKQPLETNSTFLREENPKEELYAIRGILDDTTLSGPDGIVRGIREPEVTDVWSPDTITDNGFIVHKAFE
;
A
#
# COMPACT_ATOMS: atom_id res chain seq x y z
N MET A 1 -62.96 -46.75 -16.56
CA MET A 1 -63.20 -45.78 -15.48
C MET A 1 -63.54 -46.62 -14.27
N ILE A 2 -62.67 -46.60 -13.28
CA ILE A 2 -62.83 -47.41 -12.07
C ILE A 2 -63.83 -46.67 -11.17
N GLU A 3 -64.87 -47.36 -10.73
CA GLU A 3 -65.88 -46.76 -9.85
C GLU A 3 -65.49 -46.98 -8.38
N TRP A 4 -65.51 -45.91 -7.59
CA TRP A 4 -65.25 -45.97 -6.17
C TRP A 4 -66.57 -46.12 -5.40
N THR A 5 -66.61 -47.06 -4.46
CA THR A 5 -67.73 -47.11 -3.51
C THR A 5 -67.64 -45.96 -2.52
N GLN A 6 -68.78 -45.48 -2.03
CA GLN A 6 -68.84 -44.41 -1.03
C GLN A 6 -68.04 -44.75 0.25
N ALA A 7 -68.00 -46.04 0.63
CA ALA A 7 -67.21 -46.52 1.76
C ALA A 7 -65.69 -46.50 1.47
N ALA A 8 -65.27 -46.80 0.23
CA ALA A 8 -63.87 -46.70 -0.17
C ALA A 8 -63.37 -45.24 -0.16
N GLU A 9 -64.21 -44.30 -0.60
CA GLU A 9 -63.88 -42.88 -0.63
C GLU A 9 -63.71 -42.31 0.79
N GLN A 10 -64.61 -42.65 1.71
CA GLN A 10 -64.52 -42.25 3.12
C GLN A 10 -63.30 -42.84 3.84
N GLU A 11 -62.94 -44.09 3.55
CA GLU A 11 -61.77 -44.71 4.18
C GLU A 11 -60.45 -44.17 3.63
N PHE A 12 -60.40 -43.83 2.33
CA PHE A 12 -59.26 -43.14 1.73
C PHE A 12 -59.04 -41.76 2.36
N GLU A 13 -60.10 -40.94 2.46
CA GLU A 13 -60.01 -39.61 3.10
C GLU A 13 -59.56 -39.72 4.56
N ARG A 14 -60.16 -40.65 5.34
CA ARG A 14 -59.76 -40.89 6.73
C ARG A 14 -58.29 -41.25 6.86
N HIS A 15 -57.78 -42.13 6.01
CA HIS A 15 -56.39 -42.56 6.06
C HIS A 15 -55.45 -41.42 5.62
N PHE A 16 -55.84 -40.66 4.60
CA PHE A 16 -55.05 -39.53 4.10
C PHE A 16 -54.96 -38.40 5.14
N ASP A 17 -56.06 -38.08 5.83
CA ASP A 17 -56.07 -37.07 6.89
C ASP A 17 -55.14 -37.41 8.06
N LEU A 18 -54.95 -38.71 8.36
CA LEU A 18 -54.01 -39.15 9.40
C LEU A 18 -52.54 -38.91 9.02
N ILE A 19 -52.21 -38.93 7.73
CA ILE A 19 -50.83 -38.80 7.23
C ILE A 19 -50.53 -37.41 6.64
N ARG A 20 -51.56 -36.60 6.39
CA ARG A 20 -51.49 -35.25 5.79
C ARG A 20 -50.47 -34.34 6.47
N SER A 21 -50.54 -34.23 7.80
CA SER A 21 -49.62 -33.36 8.57
C SER A 21 -48.16 -33.78 8.43
N SER A 22 -47.89 -35.07 8.20
CA SER A 22 -46.53 -35.59 8.05
C SER A 22 -45.89 -35.16 6.72
N PHE A 23 -46.68 -34.95 5.67
CA PHE A 23 -46.19 -34.49 4.36
C PHE A 23 -45.94 -32.98 4.31
N GLU A 24 -46.77 -32.19 5.01
CA GLU A 24 -46.56 -30.74 5.17
C GLU A 24 -45.21 -30.44 5.84
N ASP A 25 -44.84 -31.21 6.87
CA ASP A 25 -43.54 -31.10 7.56
C ASP A 25 -42.34 -31.45 6.66
N MET A 26 -42.56 -32.20 5.57
CA MET A 26 -41.53 -32.57 4.59
C MET A 26 -41.45 -31.60 3.40
N GLY A 27 -42.34 -30.60 3.32
CA GLY A 27 -42.38 -29.62 2.23
C GLY A 27 -42.94 -30.17 0.92
N ALA A 28 -43.66 -31.29 0.95
CA ALA A 28 -44.43 -31.81 -0.18
C ALA A 28 -45.82 -31.16 -0.22
N ASP A 29 -46.39 -30.95 -1.41
CA ASP A 29 -47.77 -30.47 -1.56
C ASP A 29 -48.74 -31.61 -1.25
N PRO A 30 -49.56 -31.54 -0.18
CA PRO A 30 -50.47 -32.62 0.18
C PRO A 30 -51.46 -32.96 -0.93
N SER A 31 -51.88 -31.98 -1.72
CA SER A 31 -52.83 -32.21 -2.81
C SER A 31 -52.23 -32.99 -3.98
N GLU A 32 -50.93 -32.87 -4.22
CA GLU A 32 -50.22 -33.66 -5.22
C GLU A 32 -50.08 -35.12 -4.78
N VAL A 33 -49.72 -35.33 -3.51
CA VAL A 33 -49.58 -36.67 -2.91
C VAL A 33 -50.93 -37.41 -2.88
N GLU A 34 -52.03 -36.72 -2.55
CA GLU A 34 -53.38 -37.28 -2.55
C GLU A 34 -53.77 -37.83 -3.93
N ASN A 35 -53.54 -37.03 -4.98
CA ASN A 35 -53.84 -37.40 -6.35
C ASN A 35 -52.98 -38.58 -6.84
N ASP A 36 -51.70 -38.60 -6.47
CA ASP A 36 -50.79 -39.69 -6.81
C ASP A 36 -51.19 -41.02 -6.13
N LEU A 37 -51.60 -40.95 -4.86
CA LEU A 37 -52.04 -42.11 -4.10
C LEU A 37 -53.35 -42.69 -4.68
N ARG A 38 -54.29 -41.82 -5.04
CA ARG A 38 -55.54 -42.21 -5.71
C ARG A 38 -55.25 -42.88 -7.06
N ARG A 39 -54.36 -42.28 -7.87
CA ARG A 39 -53.93 -42.87 -9.15
C ARG A 39 -53.27 -44.23 -8.97
N HIS A 40 -52.44 -44.40 -7.94
CA HIS A 40 -51.76 -45.67 -7.69
C HIS A 40 -52.75 -46.81 -7.36
N ILE A 41 -53.78 -46.51 -6.54
CA ILE A 41 -54.85 -47.47 -6.26
C ILE A 41 -55.58 -47.84 -7.55
N GLU A 42 -55.92 -46.86 -8.38
CA GLU A 42 -56.59 -47.10 -9.65
C GLU A 42 -55.74 -47.96 -10.59
N GLU A 43 -54.44 -47.72 -10.69
CA GLU A 43 -53.50 -48.54 -11.47
C GLU A 43 -53.39 -49.98 -10.94
N GLU A 44 -53.32 -50.19 -9.62
CA GLU A 44 -53.25 -51.53 -9.02
C GLU A 44 -54.57 -52.30 -9.22
N MET A 45 -55.70 -51.60 -9.20
CA MET A 45 -57.02 -52.20 -9.42
C MET A 45 -57.23 -52.56 -10.90
N ASP A 46 -56.80 -51.70 -11.83
CA ASP A 46 -56.81 -51.99 -13.28
C ASP A 46 -55.93 -53.20 -13.62
N THR A 47 -54.74 -53.27 -13.03
CA THR A 47 -53.78 -54.39 -13.23
C THR A 47 -54.35 -55.74 -12.76
N ASN A 48 -55.21 -55.72 -11.74
CA ASN A 48 -55.88 -56.91 -11.21
C ASN A 48 -57.25 -57.19 -11.85
N GLY A 49 -57.64 -56.41 -12.87
CA GLY A 49 -58.92 -56.57 -13.59
C GLY A 49 -60.15 -56.22 -12.76
N VAL A 50 -60.00 -55.44 -11.69
CA VAL A 50 -61.08 -55.03 -10.79
C VAL A 50 -61.59 -53.66 -11.21
N THR A 51 -62.89 -53.55 -11.47
CA THR A 51 -63.54 -52.32 -12.00
C THR A 51 -64.20 -51.45 -10.92
N VAL A 52 -64.34 -51.97 -9.69
CA VAL A 52 -64.96 -51.27 -8.55
C VAL A 52 -64.03 -51.33 -7.34
N VAL A 53 -63.69 -50.18 -6.75
CA VAL A 53 -62.88 -50.09 -5.52
C VAL A 53 -63.76 -50.17 -4.28
N THR A 54 -63.50 -51.19 -3.45
CA THR A 54 -64.18 -51.37 -2.16
C THR A 54 -63.35 -50.89 -0.98
N GLU A 55 -63.98 -50.70 0.17
CA GLU A 55 -63.31 -50.32 1.42
C GLU A 55 -62.19 -51.31 1.81
N GLU A 56 -62.39 -52.61 1.60
CA GLU A 56 -61.36 -53.62 1.87
C GLU A 56 -60.16 -53.51 0.94
N ASP A 57 -60.38 -53.09 -0.31
CA ASP A 57 -59.29 -52.89 -1.27
C ASP A 57 -58.42 -51.69 -0.86
N VAL A 58 -59.03 -50.58 -0.46
CA VAL A 58 -58.31 -49.41 0.06
C VAL A 58 -57.51 -49.78 1.31
N LYS A 59 -58.12 -50.48 2.28
CA LYS A 59 -57.42 -50.94 3.49
C LYS A 59 -56.25 -51.88 3.17
N ARG A 60 -56.43 -52.81 2.23
CA ARG A 60 -55.39 -53.77 1.84
C ARG A 60 -54.21 -53.10 1.15
N ILE A 61 -54.48 -52.16 0.24
CA ILE A 61 -53.45 -51.43 -0.51
C ILE A 61 -52.71 -50.47 0.43
N MET A 62 -53.43 -49.71 1.27
CA MET A 62 -52.84 -48.85 2.30
C MET A 62 -52.00 -49.64 3.31
N ALA A 63 -52.47 -50.81 3.77
CA ALA A 63 -51.71 -51.66 4.69
C ALA A 63 -50.41 -52.21 4.08
N ARG A 64 -50.33 -52.37 2.74
CA ARG A 64 -49.08 -52.70 2.04
C ARG A 64 -48.14 -51.50 1.93
N MET A 65 -48.66 -50.28 1.99
CA MET A 65 -47.91 -49.01 1.98
C MET A 65 -47.57 -48.47 3.38
N ASP A 66 -48.15 -49.06 4.44
CA ASP A 66 -47.82 -48.87 5.87
C ASP A 66 -46.32 -49.07 6.27
N PRO A 67 -45.46 -49.75 5.48
CA PRO A 67 -44.01 -49.63 5.67
C PRO A 67 -43.50 -48.19 5.56
N MET A 68 -44.21 -47.29 4.83
CA MET A 68 -43.88 -45.87 4.78
C MET A 68 -44.17 -45.15 6.09
N GLU A 69 -45.22 -45.51 6.85
CA GLU A 69 -45.50 -44.89 8.15
C GLU A 69 -44.39 -45.19 9.16
N ASN A 70 -43.85 -46.41 9.10
CA ASN A 70 -42.69 -46.82 9.92
C ASN A 70 -41.36 -46.23 9.43
N MET A 71 -41.19 -46.02 8.11
CA MET A 71 -40.01 -45.32 7.57
C MET A 71 -40.03 -43.81 7.88
N VAL A 72 -41.22 -43.19 7.88
CA VAL A 72 -41.43 -41.78 8.23
C VAL A 72 -41.22 -41.54 9.73
N LYS A 73 -41.69 -42.45 10.60
CA LYS A 73 -41.40 -42.41 12.06
C LYS A 73 -39.93 -42.67 12.41
N GLN A 74 -39.16 -43.30 11.52
CA GLN A 74 -37.74 -43.59 11.71
C GLN A 74 -36.79 -42.59 11.05
N GLN A 75 -37.30 -41.61 10.30
CA GLN A 75 -36.46 -40.52 9.81
C GLN A 75 -36.01 -39.70 11.04
N PRO A 76 -34.68 -39.58 11.31
CA PRO A 76 -34.24 -38.83 12.47
C PRO A 76 -34.80 -37.42 12.35
N PRO A 77 -35.36 -36.85 13.43
CA PRO A 77 -35.92 -35.50 13.38
C PRO A 77 -34.87 -34.55 12.80
N SER A 78 -35.33 -33.56 12.01
CA SER A 78 -34.52 -32.39 11.64
C SER A 78 -33.64 -32.03 12.84
N PRO A 79 -32.30 -32.01 12.74
CA PRO A 79 -31.44 -31.98 13.92
C PRO A 79 -31.65 -30.69 14.69
N SER A 80 -32.55 -30.73 15.67
CA SER A 80 -32.75 -29.69 16.65
C SER A 80 -31.67 -29.86 17.71
N LEU A 81 -31.10 -28.76 18.20
CA LEU A 81 -30.18 -28.77 19.33
C LEU A 81 -30.83 -29.56 20.47
N ASN A 82 -30.29 -30.75 20.77
CA ASN A 82 -30.86 -31.59 21.82
C ASN A 82 -30.41 -31.01 23.18
N PRO A 83 -31.30 -30.39 23.98
CA PRO A 83 -30.91 -29.68 25.19
C PRO A 83 -30.34 -30.63 26.26
N ALA A 84 -30.69 -31.92 26.25
CA ALA A 84 -30.13 -32.93 27.15
C ALA A 84 -28.68 -33.28 26.77
N ARG A 85 -28.39 -33.43 25.47
CA ARG A 85 -27.03 -33.69 24.94
C ARG A 85 -26.14 -32.46 25.00
N ALA A 86 -26.70 -31.26 24.85
CA ALA A 86 -26.01 -30.00 25.12
C ALA A 86 -25.57 -29.91 26.60
N LYS A 87 -26.41 -30.39 27.53
CA LYS A 87 -26.12 -30.47 28.97
C LYS A 87 -25.01 -31.48 29.32
N GLU A 88 -24.93 -32.62 28.64
CA GLU A 88 -23.81 -33.59 28.78
C GLU A 88 -22.53 -33.12 28.09
N SER A 89 -22.65 -32.29 27.05
CA SER A 89 -21.51 -31.63 26.40
C SER A 89 -20.89 -30.50 27.23
N LYS A 90 -21.36 -30.31 28.48
CA LYS A 90 -20.92 -29.31 29.46
C LYS A 90 -19.42 -29.14 29.36
N ILE A 91 -19.04 -27.97 28.88
CA ILE A 91 -17.68 -27.65 28.55
C ILE A 91 -16.90 -27.63 29.87
N GLY A 92 -15.78 -28.34 29.95
CA GLY A 92 -14.87 -28.14 31.08
C GLY A 92 -14.52 -26.65 31.16
N GLU A 93 -14.80 -26.00 32.28
CA GLU A 93 -14.74 -24.54 32.42
C GLU A 93 -13.41 -23.97 31.90
N GLY A 94 -12.30 -24.66 32.18
CA GLY A 94 -10.97 -24.31 31.69
C GLY A 94 -10.81 -24.34 30.17
N ALA A 95 -11.39 -25.32 29.46
CA ALA A 95 -11.29 -25.38 28.00
C ALA A 95 -12.07 -24.24 27.33
N THR A 96 -13.27 -23.91 27.84
CA THR A 96 -14.04 -22.75 27.36
C THR A 96 -13.23 -21.47 27.46
N VAL A 97 -12.57 -21.26 28.61
CA VAL A 97 -11.77 -20.05 28.87
C VAL A 97 -10.60 -19.97 27.89
N VAL A 98 -9.85 -21.05 27.70
CA VAL A 98 -8.70 -21.09 26.77
C VAL A 98 -9.14 -20.77 25.33
N TYR A 99 -10.19 -21.42 24.83
CA TYR A 99 -10.65 -21.20 23.46
C TYR A 99 -11.35 -19.85 23.26
N SER A 100 -11.94 -19.27 24.32
CA SER A 100 -12.46 -17.90 24.30
C SER A 100 -11.32 -16.88 24.21
N ILE A 101 -10.24 -17.08 24.97
CA ILE A 101 -9.05 -16.22 24.88
C ILE A 101 -8.43 -16.33 23.49
N ALA A 102 -8.19 -17.55 23.01
CA ALA A 102 -7.56 -17.82 21.72
C ALA A 102 -8.39 -17.37 20.52
N GLY A 103 -9.71 -17.55 20.57
CA GLY A 103 -10.63 -17.32 19.44
C GLY A 103 -11.34 -15.98 19.43
N ILE A 104 -11.36 -15.24 20.54
CA ILE A 104 -12.10 -13.98 20.69
C ILE A 104 -11.19 -12.89 21.22
N VAL A 105 -10.67 -13.03 22.44
CA VAL A 105 -9.96 -11.94 23.14
C VAL A 105 -8.67 -11.58 22.40
N LEU A 106 -7.81 -12.55 22.12
CA LEU A 106 -6.53 -12.32 21.47
C LEU A 106 -6.70 -11.75 20.05
N PRO A 107 -7.52 -12.33 19.14
CA PRO A 107 -7.75 -11.75 17.81
C PRO A 107 -8.35 -10.35 17.85
N THR A 108 -9.22 -10.05 18.82
CA THR A 108 -9.79 -8.71 19.01
C THR A 108 -8.72 -7.72 19.44
N ILE A 109 -7.87 -8.08 20.41
CA ILE A 109 -6.75 -7.23 20.85
C ILE A 109 -5.79 -6.99 19.67
N VAL A 110 -5.43 -8.03 18.93
CA VAL A 110 -4.53 -7.91 17.77
C VAL A 110 -5.13 -6.99 16.70
N LEU A 111 -6.41 -7.12 16.41
CA LEU A 111 -7.10 -6.22 15.48
C LEU A 111 -7.06 -4.76 15.96
N LEU A 112 -7.34 -4.51 17.24
CA LEU A 112 -7.30 -3.16 17.82
C LEU A 112 -5.88 -2.58 17.84
N VAL A 113 -4.88 -3.40 18.16
CA VAL A 113 -3.46 -3.03 18.11
C VAL A 113 -3.08 -2.68 16.68
N GLU A 114 -3.43 -3.48 15.67
CA GLU A 114 -3.10 -3.18 14.28
C GLU A 114 -3.81 -1.91 13.78
N LEU A 115 -5.10 -1.72 14.11
CA LEU A 115 -5.85 -0.50 13.75
C LEU A 115 -5.27 0.77 14.37
N SER A 116 -4.63 0.67 15.55
CA SER A 116 -4.05 1.81 16.25
C SER A 116 -2.57 2.04 15.93
N SER A 117 -1.80 0.97 15.69
CA SER A 117 -0.34 1.01 15.55
C SER A 117 0.16 0.79 14.13
N GLY A 118 -0.53 0.01 13.29
CA GLY A 118 -0.05 -0.41 11.97
C GLY A 118 1.25 -1.22 12.02
N MET A 119 1.51 -1.92 13.12
CA MET A 119 2.80 -2.58 13.42
C MET A 119 3.16 -3.65 12.39
N CYS A 120 2.18 -4.44 11.93
CA CYS A 120 2.43 -5.42 10.87
C CYS A 120 2.76 -4.71 9.56
N ALA A 121 1.98 -3.70 9.19
CA ALA A 121 2.17 -2.90 7.98
C ALA A 121 3.54 -2.23 7.89
N GLU A 122 4.13 -1.89 9.04
CA GLU A 122 5.46 -1.27 9.19
C GLU A 122 6.60 -2.28 8.99
N SER A 123 6.54 -3.42 9.66
CA SER A 123 7.70 -4.33 9.76
C SER A 123 7.68 -5.48 8.76
N PHE A 124 6.50 -5.89 8.26
CA PHE A 124 6.37 -7.12 7.47
C PHE A 124 5.42 -6.98 6.28
N PHE A 125 4.13 -6.74 6.54
CA PHE A 125 3.07 -6.58 5.55
C PHE A 125 1.82 -5.99 6.19
N ASP A 126 0.95 -5.37 5.39
CA ASP A 126 -0.29 -4.77 5.88
C ASP A 126 -1.44 -5.78 5.86
N PRO A 127 -1.88 -6.35 7.00
CA PRO A 127 -2.90 -7.39 7.09
C PRO A 127 -4.31 -6.89 6.79
N ILE A 128 -4.54 -5.56 6.86
CA ILE A 128 -5.87 -4.93 6.76
C ILE A 128 -5.85 -3.71 5.83
N PRO A 129 -5.48 -3.88 4.54
CA PRO A 129 -5.27 -2.76 3.62
C PRO A 129 -6.54 -1.99 3.28
N THR A 130 -7.71 -2.59 3.49
CA THR A 130 -9.01 -1.98 3.24
C THR A 130 -9.97 -2.22 4.39
N ILE A 131 -11.04 -1.43 4.48
CA ILE A 131 -12.09 -1.60 5.48
C ILE A 131 -12.74 -2.99 5.39
N TRP A 132 -12.79 -3.60 4.20
CA TRP A 132 -13.32 -4.95 4.01
C TRP A 132 -12.48 -6.00 4.73
N HIS A 133 -11.15 -5.88 4.70
CA HIS A 133 -10.26 -6.76 5.46
C HIS A 133 -10.46 -6.61 6.98
N VAL A 134 -10.69 -5.38 7.47
CA VAL A 134 -11.04 -5.13 8.87
C VAL A 134 -12.31 -5.89 9.24
N LEU A 135 -13.35 -5.82 8.38
CA LEU A 135 -14.61 -6.53 8.61
C LEU A 135 -14.43 -8.05 8.58
N PHE A 136 -13.64 -8.59 7.66
CA PHE A 136 -13.34 -10.03 7.63
C PHE A 136 -12.61 -10.49 8.89
N VAL A 137 -11.55 -9.78 9.31
CA VAL A 137 -10.81 -10.14 10.53
C VAL A 137 -11.69 -10.01 11.77
N ALA A 138 -12.52 -8.97 11.86
CA ALA A 138 -13.47 -8.76 12.97
C ALA A 138 -14.59 -9.82 13.00
N PHE A 139 -14.97 -10.36 11.85
CA PHE A 139 -16.00 -11.40 11.76
C PHE A 139 -15.59 -12.67 12.53
N VAL A 140 -14.30 -13.01 12.58
CA VAL A 140 -13.80 -14.22 13.26
C VAL A 140 -14.11 -14.22 14.77
N PRO A 141 -13.65 -13.23 15.58
CA PRO A 141 -13.94 -13.20 17.01
C PRO A 141 -15.44 -13.03 17.29
N VAL A 142 -16.17 -12.26 16.46
CA VAL A 142 -17.63 -12.10 16.61
C VAL A 142 -18.35 -13.43 16.39
N SER A 143 -18.05 -14.14 15.30
CA SER A 143 -18.62 -15.46 15.02
C SER A 143 -18.31 -16.47 16.13
N ASN A 144 -17.05 -16.53 16.57
CA ASN A 144 -16.64 -17.42 17.67
C ASN A 144 -17.38 -17.10 18.97
N PHE A 145 -17.58 -15.82 19.29
CA PHE A 145 -18.37 -15.38 20.45
C PHE A 145 -19.83 -15.82 20.36
N LEU A 146 -20.49 -15.57 19.24
CA LEU A 146 -21.89 -15.94 19.03
C LEU A 146 -22.10 -17.46 19.16
N LEU A 147 -21.19 -18.26 18.60
CA LEU A 147 -21.24 -19.72 18.69
C LEU A 147 -21.02 -20.23 20.12
N LEU A 148 -20.02 -19.71 20.84
CA LEU A 148 -19.78 -20.11 22.23
C LEU A 148 -20.94 -19.72 23.14
N PHE A 149 -21.51 -18.53 22.94
CA PHE A 149 -22.69 -18.08 23.67
C PHE A 149 -23.92 -18.95 23.36
N GLY A 150 -24.15 -19.29 22.09
CA GLY A 150 -25.23 -20.18 21.65
C GLY A 150 -25.10 -21.61 22.15
N LEU A 151 -23.88 -22.09 22.41
CA LEU A 151 -23.66 -23.40 23.03
C LEU A 151 -23.95 -23.40 24.55
N GLN A 152 -23.88 -22.24 25.22
CA GLN A 152 -24.12 -22.13 26.66
C GLN A 152 -25.58 -21.85 27.00
N LYS A 153 -26.33 -21.17 26.13
CA LYS A 153 -27.74 -20.87 26.35
C LYS A 153 -28.62 -21.67 25.38
N PRO A 154 -29.64 -22.41 25.85
CA PRO A 154 -30.61 -23.07 25.00
C PRO A 154 -31.54 -22.00 24.40
N MET A 155 -31.08 -21.38 23.32
CA MET A 155 -31.82 -20.41 22.55
C MET A 155 -32.10 -21.05 21.18
N GLU A 156 -33.25 -20.77 20.57
CA GLU A 156 -33.68 -21.37 19.29
C GLU A 156 -32.90 -20.81 18.09
N TRP A 157 -31.57 -20.92 18.13
CA TRP A 157 -30.73 -20.48 17.04
C TRP A 157 -30.82 -21.46 15.89
N ASN A 158 -30.94 -20.92 14.68
CA ASN A 158 -30.84 -21.71 13.47
C ASN A 158 -29.41 -22.30 13.35
N TRP A 159 -29.27 -23.58 13.64
CA TRP A 159 -27.98 -24.30 13.61
C TRP A 159 -27.34 -24.31 12.21
N ARG A 160 -28.14 -24.18 11.14
CA ARG A 160 -27.62 -24.05 9.77
C ARG A 160 -26.85 -22.73 9.63
N LEU A 161 -27.43 -21.64 10.13
CA LEU A 161 -26.79 -20.32 10.13
C LEU A 161 -25.50 -20.35 10.97
N LEU A 162 -25.54 -20.94 12.16
CA LEU A 162 -24.35 -21.12 13.00
C LEU A 162 -23.25 -21.94 12.29
N GLY A 163 -23.63 -22.99 11.57
CA GLY A 163 -22.72 -23.80 10.75
C GLY A 163 -22.02 -23.01 9.64
N TRP A 164 -22.74 -22.08 9.01
CA TRP A 164 -22.22 -21.15 8.01
C TRP A 164 -21.30 -20.08 8.61
N LEU A 165 -21.72 -19.42 9.69
CA LEU A 165 -20.90 -18.42 10.39
C LEU A 165 -19.55 -19.03 10.82
N ASN A 166 -19.60 -20.22 11.42
CA ASN A 166 -18.40 -20.97 11.78
C ASN A 166 -17.54 -21.33 10.55
N GLY A 167 -18.16 -21.76 9.44
CA GLY A 167 -17.44 -22.10 8.21
C GLY A 167 -16.69 -20.91 7.62
N ILE A 168 -17.31 -19.73 7.61
CA ILE A 168 -16.68 -18.47 7.17
C ILE A 168 -15.54 -18.09 8.12
N ALA A 169 -15.75 -18.17 9.44
CA ALA A 169 -14.71 -17.87 10.43
C ALA A 169 -13.48 -18.79 10.30
N ILE A 170 -13.70 -20.09 10.06
CA ILE A 170 -12.62 -21.06 9.77
C ILE A 170 -11.86 -20.66 8.51
N ALA A 171 -12.56 -20.30 7.44
CA ALA A 171 -11.93 -19.93 6.17
C ALA A 171 -11.07 -18.65 6.31
N ILE A 172 -11.59 -17.59 6.93
CA ILE A 172 -10.86 -16.33 7.13
C ILE A 172 -9.63 -16.57 8.02
N SER A 173 -9.81 -17.24 9.16
CA SER A 173 -8.71 -17.50 10.10
C SER A 173 -7.64 -18.41 9.49
N LEU A 174 -8.02 -19.41 8.68
CA LEU A 174 -7.08 -20.25 7.94
C LEU A 174 -6.24 -19.45 6.95
N TYR A 175 -6.89 -18.60 6.15
CA TYR A 175 -6.20 -17.75 5.18
C TYR A 175 -5.14 -16.88 5.87
N TYR A 176 -5.53 -16.15 6.91
CA TYR A 176 -4.58 -15.32 7.66
C TYR A 176 -3.52 -16.17 8.38
N SER A 177 -3.84 -17.37 8.85
CA SER A 177 -2.83 -18.29 9.41
C SER A 177 -1.75 -18.66 8.40
N ILE A 178 -2.13 -18.87 7.14
CA ILE A 178 -1.17 -19.16 6.05
C ILE A 178 -0.31 -17.92 5.76
N VAL A 179 -0.93 -16.74 5.66
CA VAL A 179 -0.21 -15.47 5.41
C VAL A 179 0.80 -15.17 6.53
N PHE A 180 0.44 -15.43 7.79
CA PHE A 180 1.30 -15.22 8.95
C PHE A 180 2.26 -16.38 9.24
N LEU A 181 2.14 -17.53 8.58
CA LEU A 181 2.95 -18.74 8.83
C LEU A 181 4.47 -18.48 8.85
N PRO A 182 5.06 -17.69 7.92
CA PRO A 182 6.50 -17.41 7.95
C PRO A 182 6.95 -16.58 9.17
N LEU A 183 6.03 -15.88 9.83
CA LEU A 183 6.29 -15.09 11.03
C LEU A 183 6.11 -15.90 12.32
N VAL A 184 5.49 -17.08 12.25
CA VAL A 184 5.25 -17.93 13.42
C VAL A 184 6.54 -18.29 14.17
N PRO A 185 7.64 -18.75 13.52
CA PRO A 185 8.87 -19.07 14.23
C PRO A 185 9.47 -17.85 14.96
N ILE A 186 9.43 -16.69 14.32
CA ILE A 186 9.91 -15.42 14.88
C ILE A 186 9.01 -15.01 16.06
N GLY A 187 7.69 -15.16 15.89
CA GLY A 187 6.69 -14.91 16.92
C GLY A 187 6.95 -15.74 18.17
N ILE A 188 7.17 -17.05 18.02
CA ILE A 188 7.46 -17.95 19.15
C ILE A 188 8.70 -17.48 19.93
N ILE A 189 9.76 -17.09 19.24
CA ILE A 189 10.98 -16.56 19.88
C ILE A 189 10.66 -15.22 20.57
N ALA A 190 9.91 -14.33 19.91
CA ALA A 190 9.55 -13.02 20.43
C ALA A 190 8.62 -13.05 21.67
N ILE A 191 7.87 -14.14 21.87
CA ILE A 191 7.11 -14.37 23.13
C ILE A 191 8.07 -14.32 24.32
N LEU A 192 9.25 -14.94 24.22
CA LEU A 192 10.18 -15.11 25.33
C LEU A 192 10.82 -13.80 25.80
N PHE A 193 10.89 -12.78 24.93
CA PHE A 193 11.61 -11.54 25.21
C PHE A 193 10.70 -10.34 25.47
N VAL A 194 9.54 -10.24 24.81
CA VAL A 194 8.76 -8.99 24.81
C VAL A 194 7.22 -9.18 24.76
N GLY A 195 6.70 -10.41 24.75
CA GLY A 195 5.25 -10.67 24.69
C GLY A 195 4.56 -10.31 23.35
N TYR A 196 5.22 -9.58 22.45
CA TYR A 196 4.70 -9.25 21.10
C TYR A 196 4.56 -10.46 20.17
N GLY A 197 5.15 -11.61 20.53
CA GLY A 197 5.08 -12.83 19.74
C GLY A 197 3.68 -13.43 19.55
N PHE A 198 2.69 -12.98 20.34
CA PHE A 198 1.29 -13.38 20.17
C PHE A 198 0.61 -12.76 18.94
N LEU A 199 1.12 -11.64 18.41
CA LEU A 199 0.58 -10.98 17.21
C LEU A 199 0.50 -11.92 15.99
N PRO A 200 1.61 -12.53 15.52
CA PRO A 200 1.57 -13.43 14.37
C PRO A 200 0.89 -14.78 14.66
N LEU A 201 0.67 -15.12 15.93
CA LEU A 201 0.01 -16.38 16.32
C LEU A 201 -1.52 -16.25 16.41
N ALA A 202 -2.05 -15.04 16.52
CA ALA A 202 -3.49 -14.84 16.74
C ALA A 202 -4.38 -15.47 15.66
N PRO A 203 -4.08 -15.38 14.35
CA PRO A 203 -4.89 -16.05 13.33
C PRO A 203 -4.92 -17.58 13.49
N LEU A 204 -3.76 -18.17 13.81
CA LEU A 204 -3.64 -19.63 14.01
C LEU A 204 -4.43 -20.07 15.24
N MET A 205 -4.33 -19.33 16.34
CA MET A 205 -5.10 -19.59 17.56
C MET A 205 -6.61 -19.44 17.33
N ALA A 206 -7.01 -18.45 16.53
CA ALA A 206 -8.41 -18.26 16.14
C ALA A 206 -8.92 -19.42 15.27
N PHE A 207 -8.10 -19.90 14.33
CA PHE A 207 -8.41 -21.04 13.49
C PHE A 207 -8.61 -22.33 14.30
N LEU A 208 -7.69 -22.62 15.22
CA LEU A 208 -7.81 -23.77 16.12
C LEU A 208 -9.05 -23.68 17.01
N SER A 209 -9.37 -22.49 17.52
CA SER A 209 -10.60 -22.25 18.28
C SER A 209 -11.85 -22.46 17.44
N ALA A 210 -11.88 -21.96 16.21
CA ALA A 210 -13.02 -22.13 15.30
C ALA A 210 -13.28 -23.60 14.93
N LEU A 211 -12.21 -24.41 14.74
CA LEU A 211 -12.32 -25.86 14.52
C LEU A 211 -12.86 -26.58 15.76
N TRP A 212 -12.37 -26.21 16.94
CA TRP A 212 -12.83 -26.79 18.20
C TRP A 212 -14.33 -26.49 18.46
N ILE A 213 -14.75 -25.24 18.22
CA ILE A 213 -16.16 -24.82 18.31
C ILE A 213 -17.02 -25.64 17.33
N ARG A 214 -16.55 -25.88 16.11
CA ARG A 214 -17.26 -26.72 15.13
C ARG A 214 -17.46 -28.15 15.63
N GLY A 215 -16.43 -28.73 16.24
CA GLY A 215 -16.50 -30.06 16.86
C GLY A 215 -17.53 -30.11 17.98
N LYS A 216 -17.61 -29.06 18.82
CA LYS A 216 -18.63 -28.96 19.87
C LYS A 216 -20.03 -28.79 19.32
N LEU A 217 -20.21 -27.97 18.29
CA LEU A 217 -21.49 -27.84 17.59
C LEU A 217 -21.96 -29.19 17.02
N ARG A 218 -21.05 -30.00 16.48
CA ARG A 218 -21.36 -31.36 15.99
C ARG A 218 -21.88 -32.27 17.10
N ASN A 219 -21.22 -32.22 18.25
CA ASN A 219 -21.60 -33.04 19.41
C ASN A 219 -22.95 -32.58 20.00
N ALA A 220 -23.18 -31.27 20.09
CA ALA A 220 -24.44 -30.70 20.61
C ALA A 220 -25.65 -31.03 19.72
N LEU A 221 -25.44 -31.08 18.39
CA LEU A 221 -26.47 -31.50 17.42
C LEU A 221 -26.67 -33.02 17.36
N GLY A 222 -25.87 -33.81 18.10
CA GLY A 222 -26.06 -35.25 18.22
C GLY A 222 -25.84 -36.05 16.93
N VAL A 223 -25.07 -35.47 16.00
CA VAL A 223 -24.96 -35.91 14.61
C VAL A 223 -24.09 -37.17 14.49
N SER A 224 -24.58 -38.20 13.76
CA SER A 224 -23.83 -39.43 13.45
C SER A 224 -22.60 -39.16 12.55
N SER A 225 -21.76 -40.18 12.30
CA SER A 225 -20.52 -40.01 11.52
C SER A 225 -20.76 -39.52 10.08
N THR A 226 -21.96 -39.73 9.53
CA THR A 226 -22.34 -39.48 8.13
C THR A 226 -22.88 -38.08 7.86
N PHE A 227 -23.45 -37.39 8.85
CA PHE A 227 -24.09 -36.09 8.62
C PHE A 227 -23.09 -34.93 8.87
N ARG A 228 -22.99 -34.03 7.88
CA ARG A 228 -22.02 -32.92 7.86
C ARG A 228 -22.74 -31.63 8.26
N ILE A 229 -22.18 -30.90 9.23
CA ILE A 229 -22.63 -29.53 9.51
C ILE A 229 -22.49 -28.72 8.20
N PRO A 230 -23.54 -28.00 7.75
CA PRO A 230 -23.49 -27.21 6.52
C PRO A 230 -22.49 -26.06 6.62
N GLY A 231 -22.18 -25.46 5.48
CA GLY A 231 -21.46 -24.18 5.42
C GLY A 231 -19.94 -24.24 5.53
N LEU A 232 -19.28 -25.40 5.72
CA LEU A 232 -17.81 -25.45 5.70
C LEU A 232 -17.26 -25.16 4.30
N VAL A 233 -17.62 -25.99 3.32
CA VAL A 233 -17.18 -25.82 1.92
C VAL A 233 -17.75 -24.51 1.36
N GLY A 234 -19.04 -24.25 1.60
CA GLY A 234 -19.69 -23.01 1.18
C GLY A 234 -19.02 -21.77 1.76
N GLY A 235 -18.65 -21.78 3.05
CA GLY A 235 -17.92 -20.69 3.70
C GLY A 235 -16.51 -20.49 3.13
N ILE A 236 -15.79 -21.57 2.84
CA ILE A 236 -14.47 -21.50 2.19
C ILE A 236 -14.58 -20.87 0.80
N VAL A 237 -15.50 -21.37 -0.04
CA VAL A 237 -15.72 -20.83 -1.40
C VAL A 237 -16.16 -19.37 -1.33
N PHE A 238 -17.08 -19.04 -0.42
CA PHE A 238 -17.53 -17.66 -0.22
C PHE A 238 -16.37 -16.73 0.12
N VAL A 239 -15.51 -17.10 1.07
CA VAL A 239 -14.36 -16.26 1.48
C VAL A 239 -13.33 -16.12 0.35
N LEU A 240 -13.04 -17.20 -0.38
CA LEU A 240 -12.12 -17.15 -1.52
C LEU A 240 -12.62 -16.19 -2.61
N VAL A 241 -13.91 -16.28 -2.96
CA VAL A 241 -14.53 -15.37 -3.94
C VAL A 241 -14.57 -13.94 -3.40
N ALA A 242 -14.91 -13.76 -2.13
CA ALA A 242 -14.99 -12.44 -1.51
C ALA A 242 -13.62 -11.74 -1.47
N PHE A 243 -12.54 -12.46 -1.13
CA PHE A 243 -11.18 -11.92 -1.22
C PHE A 243 -10.78 -11.61 -2.66
N LEU A 244 -11.05 -12.49 -3.61
CA LEU A 244 -10.77 -12.22 -5.03
C LEU A 244 -11.41 -10.90 -5.47
N VAL A 245 -12.69 -10.67 -5.12
CA VAL A 245 -13.42 -9.46 -5.49
C VAL A 245 -12.89 -8.23 -4.75
N VAL A 246 -12.62 -8.32 -3.45
CA VAL A 246 -12.12 -7.20 -2.65
C VAL A 246 -10.70 -6.79 -3.06
N ASP A 247 -9.90 -7.74 -3.52
CA ASP A 247 -8.52 -7.52 -3.92
C ASP A 247 -8.36 -7.11 -5.39
N LEU A 248 -9.41 -7.17 -6.21
CA LEU A 248 -9.38 -6.78 -7.63
C LEU A 248 -8.66 -5.43 -7.90
N PRO A 249 -8.98 -4.32 -7.19
CA PRO A 249 -8.28 -3.05 -7.43
C PRO A 249 -6.78 -3.13 -7.11
N LEU A 250 -6.39 -3.89 -6.08
CA LEU A 250 -4.99 -4.09 -5.71
C LEU A 250 -4.28 -4.93 -6.78
N THR A 251 -4.94 -5.99 -7.26
CA THR A 251 -4.44 -6.85 -8.34
C THR A 251 -4.26 -6.07 -9.65
N PHE A 252 -5.27 -5.30 -10.09
CA PHE A 252 -5.18 -4.47 -11.30
C PHE A 252 -4.09 -3.42 -11.19
N THR A 253 -3.89 -2.83 -10.01
CA THR A 253 -2.79 -1.90 -9.78
C THR A 253 -1.43 -2.58 -9.98
N ARG A 254 -1.25 -3.81 -9.46
CA ARG A 254 0.00 -4.54 -9.67
C ARG A 254 0.21 -4.95 -11.12
N MET A 255 -0.81 -5.48 -11.77
CA MET A 255 -0.76 -5.82 -13.19
C MET A 255 -0.37 -4.60 -14.03
N GLY A 256 -1.05 -3.46 -13.82
CA GLY A 256 -0.72 -2.21 -14.50
C GLY A 256 0.71 -1.74 -14.23
N LEU A 257 1.20 -1.83 -12.99
CA LEU A 257 2.59 -1.49 -12.66
C LEU A 257 3.61 -2.44 -13.33
N ASN A 258 3.32 -3.75 -13.39
CA ASN A 258 4.15 -4.73 -14.09
C ASN A 258 4.17 -4.47 -15.60
N MET A 259 3.03 -4.11 -16.19
CA MET A 259 2.92 -3.72 -17.60
C MET A 259 3.74 -2.46 -17.91
N VAL A 260 3.70 -1.44 -17.04
CA VAL A 260 4.51 -0.22 -17.20
C VAL A 260 6.01 -0.48 -17.03
N ALA A 261 6.39 -1.52 -16.27
CA ALA A 261 7.78 -1.93 -16.12
C ALA A 261 8.31 -2.77 -17.29
N SER A 262 7.47 -3.18 -18.25
CA SER A 262 7.89 -3.93 -19.43
C SER A 262 8.67 -3.06 -20.43
N ASP A 263 9.50 -3.69 -21.27
CA ASP A 263 10.26 -3.00 -22.32
C ASP A 263 9.42 -2.66 -23.56
N ASP A 264 8.21 -3.20 -23.68
CA ASP A 264 7.32 -3.00 -24.83
C ASP A 264 6.46 -1.72 -24.69
N ALA A 265 6.50 -0.86 -25.71
CA ALA A 265 5.83 0.44 -25.68
C ALA A 265 4.29 0.34 -25.69
N GLU A 266 3.74 -0.67 -26.36
CA GLU A 266 2.29 -0.91 -26.41
C GLU A 266 1.78 -1.39 -25.04
N THR A 267 2.46 -2.39 -24.46
CA THR A 267 2.19 -2.90 -23.11
C THR A 267 2.32 -1.78 -22.05
N GLN A 268 3.32 -0.91 -22.15
CA GLN A 268 3.44 0.25 -21.26
C GLN A 268 2.23 1.18 -21.34
N LYS A 269 1.72 1.43 -22.55
CA LYS A 269 0.56 2.31 -22.76
C LYS A 269 -0.70 1.71 -22.16
N GLU A 270 -0.98 0.43 -22.44
CA GLU A 270 -2.10 -0.30 -21.85
C GLU A 270 -2.01 -0.32 -20.31
N GLY A 271 -0.81 -0.53 -19.76
CA GLY A 271 -0.57 -0.47 -18.32
C GLY A 271 -0.94 0.89 -17.72
N ILE A 272 -0.58 1.99 -18.39
CA ILE A 272 -0.96 3.34 -17.94
C ILE A 272 -2.48 3.55 -17.99
N GLU A 273 -3.15 3.09 -19.04
CA GLU A 273 -4.62 3.19 -19.19
C GLU A 273 -5.35 2.38 -18.12
N LEU A 274 -4.87 1.18 -17.82
CA LEU A 274 -5.37 0.33 -16.73
C LEU A 274 -5.21 1.03 -15.37
N LEU A 275 -4.04 1.61 -15.09
CA LEU A 275 -3.80 2.32 -13.84
C LEU A 275 -4.64 3.58 -13.70
N ARG A 276 -4.95 4.28 -14.80
CA ARG A 276 -5.83 5.46 -14.78
C ARG A 276 -7.29 5.12 -14.53
N SER A 277 -7.74 3.95 -15.00
CA SER A 277 -9.13 3.52 -14.88
C SER A 277 -9.43 2.77 -13.57
N MET A 278 -8.55 1.85 -13.16
CA MET A 278 -8.77 0.95 -12.04
C MET A 278 -7.63 0.93 -11.00
N GLY A 279 -6.58 1.74 -11.20
CA GLY A 279 -5.42 1.79 -10.30
C GLY A 279 -5.72 2.45 -8.95
N ASN A 280 -5.07 1.94 -7.91
CA ASN A 280 -5.13 2.47 -6.56
C ASN A 280 -3.94 3.40 -6.30
N GLU A 281 -4.19 4.70 -6.19
CA GLU A 281 -3.16 5.73 -6.00
C GLU A 281 -2.32 5.51 -4.74
N LYS A 282 -2.93 5.10 -3.62
CA LYS A 282 -2.21 4.85 -2.36
C LYS A 282 -1.24 3.68 -2.50
N LEU A 283 -1.66 2.63 -3.20
CA LEU A 283 -0.80 1.49 -3.47
C LEU A 283 0.33 1.88 -4.43
N MET A 284 0.05 2.57 -5.53
CA MET A 284 1.11 3.07 -6.44
C MET A 284 2.13 3.95 -5.70
N LEU A 285 1.66 4.84 -4.83
CA LEU A 285 2.53 5.67 -4.01
C LEU A 285 3.38 4.81 -3.06
N ARG A 286 2.81 3.78 -2.43
CA ARG A 286 3.56 2.83 -1.58
C ARG A 286 4.69 2.15 -2.35
N TYR A 287 4.46 1.73 -3.59
CA TYR A 287 5.51 1.15 -4.46
C TYR A 287 6.61 2.16 -4.83
N CYS A 288 6.35 3.48 -4.79
CA CYS A 288 7.37 4.51 -5.03
C CYS A 288 8.40 4.62 -3.89
N TYR A 289 7.99 4.29 -2.66
CA TYR A 289 8.78 4.45 -1.43
C TYR A 289 9.40 3.15 -0.91
N GLN A 290 8.83 1.99 -1.23
CA GLN A 290 9.31 0.70 -0.70
C GLN A 290 10.37 0.05 -1.61
N ARG A 291 11.42 -0.54 -1.01
CA ARG A 291 12.46 -1.27 -1.74
C ARG A 291 11.88 -2.52 -2.42
N ALA A 292 12.33 -2.80 -3.64
CA ALA A 292 12.06 -4.06 -4.32
C ALA A 292 12.48 -5.24 -3.42
N GLY A 293 11.54 -6.15 -3.10
CA GLY A 293 11.79 -7.35 -2.31
C GLY A 293 11.31 -7.32 -0.85
N SER A 294 10.91 -6.18 -0.29
CA SER A 294 10.25 -6.11 1.04
C SER A 294 8.75 -6.49 0.96
N ARG A 295 8.37 -7.22 -0.09
CA ARG A 295 7.01 -7.47 -0.55
C ARG A 295 6.44 -8.68 0.19
N ARG A 296 5.62 -8.42 1.20
CA ARG A 296 4.52 -9.33 1.51
C ARG A 296 3.25 -8.50 1.46
N THR A 297 2.30 -8.94 0.65
CA THR A 297 0.95 -8.37 0.58
C THR A 297 -0.03 -9.46 0.97
N VAL A 298 -1.13 -9.07 1.60
CA VAL A 298 -2.19 -10.02 1.98
C VAL A 298 -2.78 -10.69 0.75
N ASP A 299 -2.95 -9.94 -0.33
CA ASP A 299 -3.42 -10.42 -1.63
C ASP A 299 -2.40 -11.34 -2.33
N PHE A 300 -2.24 -12.53 -1.77
CA PHE A 300 -1.39 -13.61 -2.24
C PHE A 300 -1.88 -14.18 -3.58
N LEU A 301 -3.20 -14.22 -3.79
CA LEU A 301 -3.78 -14.72 -5.03
C LEU A 301 -3.55 -13.75 -6.19
N GLY A 302 -3.80 -12.46 -5.97
CA GLY A 302 -3.55 -11.42 -6.94
C GLY A 302 -2.07 -11.22 -7.25
N SER A 303 -1.16 -11.44 -6.28
CA SER A 303 0.28 -11.40 -6.56
C SER A 303 0.71 -12.55 -7.48
N ILE A 304 0.16 -13.75 -7.32
CA ILE A 304 0.39 -14.87 -8.25
C ILE A 304 -0.18 -14.54 -9.64
N LEU A 305 -1.41 -14.05 -9.70
CA LEU A 305 -2.07 -13.69 -10.97
C LEU A 305 -1.33 -12.58 -11.71
N ALA A 306 -0.74 -11.62 -10.99
CA ALA A 306 0.02 -10.52 -11.55
C ALA A 306 1.45 -10.90 -11.99
N GLY A 307 1.87 -12.16 -11.84
CA GLY A 307 3.23 -12.60 -12.20
C GLY A 307 4.28 -12.29 -11.13
N GLY A 308 3.86 -12.06 -9.88
CA GLY A 308 4.70 -11.68 -8.77
C GLY A 308 4.94 -10.17 -8.67
N ASP A 309 5.55 -9.77 -7.56
CA ASP A 309 5.99 -8.40 -7.37
C ASP A 309 7.42 -8.25 -7.91
N THR A 310 7.58 -7.69 -9.11
CA THR A 310 8.91 -7.45 -9.72
C THR A 310 9.23 -5.96 -9.83
N VAL A 311 8.23 -5.08 -9.89
CA VAL A 311 8.35 -3.62 -10.14
C VAL A 311 9.29 -2.89 -9.16
N GLY A 312 10.41 -2.39 -9.68
CA GLY A 312 11.33 -1.56 -8.91
C GLY A 312 10.75 -0.18 -8.57
N PRO A 313 11.29 0.51 -7.53
CA PRO A 313 10.84 1.85 -7.15
C PRO A 313 10.93 2.86 -8.31
N SER A 314 11.94 2.74 -9.17
CA SER A 314 12.11 3.59 -10.35
C SER A 314 10.93 3.53 -11.30
N ASP A 315 10.45 2.33 -11.61
CA ASP A 315 9.38 2.14 -12.59
C ASP A 315 8.02 2.47 -11.97
N ALA A 316 7.84 2.18 -10.68
CA ALA A 316 6.70 2.68 -9.92
C ALA A 316 6.62 4.21 -9.91
N ARG A 317 7.75 4.92 -9.71
CA ARG A 317 7.82 6.39 -9.74
C ARG A 317 7.47 6.94 -11.14
N LYS A 318 7.98 6.32 -12.21
CA LYS A 318 7.62 6.66 -13.59
C LYS A 318 6.13 6.46 -13.84
N ALA A 319 5.59 5.30 -13.44
CA ALA A 319 4.17 4.98 -13.58
C ALA A 319 3.31 5.99 -12.82
N PHE A 320 3.64 6.26 -11.55
CA PHE A 320 2.93 7.21 -10.71
C PHE A 320 2.88 8.60 -11.34
N TYR A 321 3.99 9.11 -11.85
CA TYR A 321 4.03 10.40 -12.54
C TYR A 321 3.21 10.39 -13.84
N ARG A 322 3.31 9.34 -14.67
CA ARG A 322 2.54 9.22 -15.92
C ARG A 322 1.04 9.10 -15.69
N VAL A 323 0.62 8.50 -14.57
CA VAL A 323 -0.78 8.30 -14.21
C VAL A 323 -1.37 9.54 -13.55
N THR A 324 -0.67 10.16 -12.60
CA THR A 324 -1.19 11.25 -11.76
C THR A 324 -0.76 12.65 -12.19
N GLY A 325 0.30 12.77 -12.99
CA GLY A 325 0.95 14.04 -13.34
C GLY A 325 1.74 14.69 -12.18
N LYS A 326 1.80 14.06 -11.00
CA LYS A 326 2.45 14.59 -9.80
C LYS A 326 3.68 13.76 -9.46
N PRO A 327 4.81 14.38 -9.07
CA PRO A 327 5.96 13.64 -8.61
C PRO A 327 5.69 13.04 -7.23
N PHE A 328 6.07 11.79 -7.01
CA PHE A 328 5.75 11.02 -5.79
C PHE A 328 6.26 11.68 -4.48
N ASN A 329 7.35 12.45 -4.57
CA ASN A 329 7.98 13.17 -3.46
C ASN A 329 7.18 14.42 -2.99
N THR A 330 6.10 14.79 -3.68
CA THR A 330 5.14 15.81 -3.21
C THR A 330 4.25 15.28 -2.10
N PHE A 331 4.01 13.98 -2.07
CA PHE A 331 3.26 13.32 -1.02
C PHE A 331 4.22 12.84 0.07
N PRO A 332 3.81 12.90 1.36
CA PRO A 332 4.58 12.20 2.39
C PRO A 332 4.60 10.69 2.08
N PRO A 333 5.63 9.96 2.54
CA PRO A 333 5.53 8.50 2.57
C PRO A 333 4.22 8.10 3.29
N PRO A 334 3.48 7.09 2.81
CA PRO A 334 2.20 6.69 3.37
C PRO A 334 2.27 6.57 4.90
N ALA A 335 1.32 7.20 5.61
CA ALA A 335 1.37 7.36 7.06
C ALA A 335 1.46 6.01 7.78
N VAL A 336 2.59 5.80 8.46
CA VAL A 336 2.86 4.76 9.44
C VAL A 336 2.12 5.12 10.74
N GLY A 337 1.47 4.15 11.39
CA GLY A 337 0.57 4.38 12.53
C GLY A 337 1.20 5.13 13.70
N ARG A 338 0.38 5.88 14.44
CA ARG A 338 0.78 6.87 15.45
C ARG A 338 1.55 6.29 16.65
N PHE A 339 1.45 4.98 16.89
CA PHE A 339 2.09 4.29 18.03
C PHE A 339 3.44 3.61 17.70
N GLY A 340 3.80 3.41 16.43
CA GLY A 340 5.17 2.99 16.03
C GLY A 340 6.23 4.08 16.28
N ARG A 341 5.78 5.33 16.46
CA ARG A 341 6.62 6.51 16.75
C ARG A 341 7.38 6.48 18.09
N GLY A 342 7.07 5.55 19.02
CA GLY A 342 7.64 5.57 20.37
C GLY A 342 8.95 4.78 20.53
N ALA A 343 9.04 3.58 19.92
CA ALA A 343 10.13 2.64 20.18
C ALA A 343 11.06 2.40 18.97
N PHE A 344 10.60 2.67 17.74
CA PHE A 344 11.35 2.41 16.50
C PHE A 344 11.44 3.63 15.56
N SER A 345 11.14 4.85 16.04
CA SER A 345 11.12 6.12 15.28
C SER A 345 12.42 6.49 14.55
N GLY A 346 13.49 5.75 14.76
CA GLY A 346 14.76 5.90 14.09
C GLY A 346 14.89 5.16 12.74
N PHE A 347 14.02 4.20 12.45
CA PHE A 347 14.16 3.26 11.33
C PHE A 347 13.46 3.71 10.04
N ASP A 348 13.41 5.01 9.75
CA ASP A 348 13.14 5.48 8.38
C ASP A 348 14.35 5.10 7.51
N PHE A 349 14.41 3.88 7.00
CA PHE A 349 15.51 3.43 6.15
C PHE A 349 15.42 4.12 4.79
N ASP A 350 16.39 4.98 4.48
CA ASP A 350 16.47 5.64 3.18
C ASP A 350 17.06 4.66 2.15
N SER A 351 16.19 3.99 1.39
CA SER A 351 16.61 3.00 0.40
C SER A 351 17.40 3.57 -0.77
N ASP A 352 17.32 4.89 -0.98
CA ASP A 352 18.01 5.58 -2.06
C ASP A 352 19.32 6.24 -1.56
N GLU A 353 19.71 6.08 -0.28
CA GLU A 353 20.97 6.59 0.27
C GLU A 353 22.18 6.09 -0.55
N GLY A 354 23.04 7.01 -0.97
CA GLY A 354 24.17 6.73 -1.86
C GLY A 354 23.79 6.36 -3.30
N GLY A 355 22.50 6.46 -3.67
CA GLY A 355 21.99 6.21 -5.01
C GLY A 355 22.21 7.37 -6.00
N THR A 356 21.72 7.21 -7.23
CA THR A 356 21.82 8.21 -8.32
C THR A 356 20.50 8.97 -8.57
N VAL A 357 19.54 8.79 -7.67
CA VAL A 357 18.23 9.45 -7.71
C VAL A 357 17.99 10.13 -6.37
N VAL A 358 17.15 11.17 -6.35
CA VAL A 358 16.85 11.92 -5.11
C VAL A 358 16.01 11.11 -4.13
N GLY A 359 15.11 10.25 -4.62
CA GLY A 359 14.29 9.40 -3.77
C GLY A 359 13.17 10.17 -3.04
N GLY A 360 12.57 9.49 -2.06
CA GLY A 360 11.48 10.04 -1.24
C GLY A 360 11.96 11.08 -0.22
N ARG A 361 11.05 11.89 0.33
CA ARG A 361 11.42 12.81 1.42
C ARG A 361 11.86 12.02 2.66
N VAL A 362 13.03 12.36 3.17
CA VAL A 362 13.62 11.79 4.40
C VAL A 362 13.18 12.64 5.59
N SER A 363 12.71 11.99 6.65
CA SER A 363 12.29 12.67 7.87
C SER A 363 13.50 13.27 8.61
N GLY A 364 13.29 14.41 9.26
CA GLY A 364 14.31 15.09 10.06
C GLY A 364 15.32 15.93 9.29
N VAL A 365 15.49 15.75 7.97
CA VAL A 365 16.38 16.60 7.16
C VAL A 365 15.65 17.81 6.60
N SER A 366 16.23 18.99 6.79
CA SER A 366 15.69 20.25 6.26
C SER A 366 16.79 21.19 5.81
N LEU A 367 16.48 22.07 4.86
CA LEU A 367 17.30 23.21 4.53
C LEU A 367 17.09 24.28 5.60
N SER A 368 18.16 24.76 6.24
CA SER A 368 18.13 25.82 7.25
C SER A 368 18.57 27.18 6.70
N SER A 369 19.39 27.20 5.64
CA SER A 369 19.86 28.44 5.02
C SER A 369 20.11 28.24 3.52
N SER A 370 19.83 29.29 2.73
CA SER A 370 20.13 29.35 1.31
C SER A 370 20.51 30.77 0.89
N ARG A 371 21.66 30.92 0.25
CA ARG A 371 22.15 32.20 -0.27
C ARG A 371 22.80 32.01 -1.63
N ILE A 372 22.40 32.82 -2.60
CA ILE A 372 22.97 32.91 -3.93
C ILE A 372 23.68 34.25 -4.03
N ASP A 373 25.00 34.20 -4.12
CA ASP A 373 25.84 35.34 -4.46
C ASP A 373 26.29 35.22 -5.92
N GLY A 374 26.55 36.32 -6.62
CA GLY A 374 26.97 36.21 -8.01
C GLY A 374 27.54 37.47 -8.61
N SER A 375 28.30 37.30 -9.68
CA SER A 375 28.88 38.37 -10.47
C SER A 375 28.58 38.13 -11.95
N LEU A 376 28.02 39.14 -12.62
CA LEU A 376 27.71 39.10 -14.05
C LEU A 376 28.58 40.08 -14.82
N ALA A 377 29.01 39.65 -16.00
CA ALA A 377 29.63 40.48 -17.02
C ALA A 377 28.76 40.44 -18.29
N PRO A 378 27.69 41.27 -18.38
CA PRO A 378 26.81 41.34 -19.54
C PRO A 378 27.54 41.48 -20.87
N ASN A 379 28.52 42.37 -20.97
CA ASN A 379 29.31 42.55 -22.21
C ASN A 379 30.01 41.24 -22.65
N ALA A 380 30.49 40.43 -21.70
CA ALA A 380 31.09 39.11 -21.97
C ALA A 380 30.07 37.96 -22.15
N ALA A 381 28.80 38.22 -21.87
CA ALA A 381 27.75 37.22 -21.70
C ALA A 381 28.24 36.04 -20.83
N LEU A 382 28.85 36.38 -19.70
CA LEU A 382 29.36 35.42 -18.71
C LEU A 382 28.90 35.83 -17.31
N GLY A 383 28.67 34.83 -16.46
CA GLY A 383 28.40 35.00 -15.06
C GLY A 383 29.02 33.90 -14.21
N TYR A 384 29.21 34.20 -12.94
CA TYR A 384 29.60 33.23 -11.92
C TYR A 384 28.68 33.39 -10.71
N LEU A 385 28.11 32.29 -10.25
CA LEU A 385 27.21 32.23 -9.11
C LEU A 385 27.78 31.32 -8.03
N GLU A 386 27.63 31.69 -6.77
CA GLU A 386 27.91 30.87 -5.61
C GLU A 386 26.60 30.60 -4.85
N TRP A 387 26.13 29.35 -4.88
CA TRP A 387 24.97 28.94 -4.10
C TRP A 387 25.40 28.23 -2.83
N THR A 388 25.36 28.95 -1.70
CA THR A 388 25.61 28.43 -0.36
C THR A 388 24.33 27.84 0.23
N LEU A 389 24.40 26.59 0.66
CA LEU A 389 23.28 25.82 1.23
C LEU A 389 23.71 25.24 2.59
N GLU A 390 22.80 25.27 3.56
CA GLU A 390 23.00 24.61 4.85
C GLU A 390 21.83 23.68 5.16
N PHE A 391 22.15 22.42 5.44
CA PHE A 391 21.20 21.38 5.81
C PHE A 391 21.29 21.10 7.30
N LYS A 392 20.14 20.89 7.94
CA LYS A 392 19.99 20.53 9.34
C LYS A 392 19.27 19.19 9.46
N ASN A 393 19.75 18.33 10.34
CA ASN A 393 19.14 17.04 10.62
C ASN A 393 18.70 16.96 12.09
N SER A 394 17.39 16.92 12.33
CA SER A 394 16.78 16.82 13.66
C SER A 394 16.49 15.37 14.10
N SER A 395 16.90 14.37 13.32
CA SER A 395 16.74 12.96 13.69
C SER A 395 17.94 12.46 14.50
N SER A 396 17.77 11.36 15.23
CA SER A 396 18.84 10.73 16.03
C SER A 396 19.85 9.92 15.20
N TRP A 397 19.71 9.91 13.88
CA TRP A 397 20.58 9.19 12.95
C TRP A 397 21.17 10.16 11.94
N GLN A 398 22.40 9.90 11.51
CA GLN A 398 22.96 10.61 10.35
C GLN A 398 22.09 10.39 9.11
N ARG A 399 21.98 11.40 8.26
CA ARG A 399 21.17 11.35 7.04
C ARG A 399 21.91 11.89 5.83
N GLU A 400 21.40 11.62 4.64
CA GLU A 400 21.88 12.22 3.39
C GLU A 400 20.88 13.27 2.88
N ALA A 401 21.37 14.47 2.57
CA ALA A 401 20.59 15.46 1.82
C ALA A 401 20.88 15.32 0.33
N ARG A 402 19.84 15.12 -0.48
CA ARG A 402 19.91 14.97 -1.93
C ARG A 402 18.97 15.93 -2.62
N ALA A 403 19.48 16.57 -3.67
CA ALA A 403 18.69 17.43 -4.53
C ALA A 403 19.15 17.36 -5.97
N GLN A 404 18.20 17.45 -6.89
CA GLN A 404 18.48 17.79 -8.26
C GLN A 404 18.30 19.29 -8.44
N ILE A 405 19.31 19.94 -8.98
CA ILE A 405 19.34 21.38 -9.23
C ILE A 405 19.28 21.60 -10.75
N ALA A 406 18.35 22.44 -11.19
CA ALA A 406 18.39 23.04 -12.51
C ALA A 406 19.44 24.16 -12.49
N LEU A 407 20.41 24.05 -13.38
CA LEU A 407 21.39 25.08 -13.65
C LEU A 407 20.80 26.08 -14.66
N PRO A 408 21.34 27.31 -14.71
CA PRO A 408 21.11 28.20 -15.85
C PRO A 408 21.50 27.48 -17.16
N ALA A 409 20.86 27.83 -18.28
CA ALA A 409 21.15 27.20 -19.57
C ALA A 409 22.65 27.29 -19.93
N GLY A 410 23.27 26.15 -20.23
CA GLY A 410 24.72 26.07 -20.51
C GLY A 410 25.62 26.25 -19.28
N GLY A 411 25.04 26.41 -18.09
CA GLY A 411 25.76 26.55 -16.83
C GLY A 411 26.42 25.24 -16.39
N VAL A 412 27.59 25.35 -15.77
CA VAL A 412 28.35 24.21 -15.25
C VAL A 412 28.74 24.46 -13.80
N VAL A 413 28.66 23.41 -12.97
CA VAL A 413 29.23 23.45 -11.61
C VAL A 413 30.75 23.41 -11.76
N SER A 414 31.38 24.56 -11.55
CA SER A 414 32.81 24.79 -11.68
C SER A 414 33.54 24.76 -10.34
N ARG A 415 32.81 24.92 -9.22
CA ARG A 415 33.38 24.87 -7.86
C ARG A 415 32.45 24.17 -6.87
N LEU A 416 33.02 23.46 -5.89
CA LEU A 416 32.28 22.82 -4.82
C LEU A 416 33.10 22.92 -3.53
N THR A 417 32.51 23.55 -2.52
CA THR A 417 33.15 23.77 -1.22
C THR A 417 32.27 23.21 -0.12
N LEU A 418 32.90 22.64 0.89
CA LEU A 418 32.27 22.10 2.07
C LEU A 418 32.91 22.68 3.34
N TRP A 419 32.11 22.91 4.37
CA TRP A 419 32.62 23.26 5.68
C TRP A 419 32.82 22.01 6.53
N VAL A 420 34.05 21.79 6.99
CA VAL A 420 34.41 20.71 7.92
C VAL A 420 35.03 21.35 9.15
N HIS A 421 34.39 21.21 10.31
CA HIS A 421 34.80 21.86 11.56
C HIS A 421 34.93 23.40 11.44
N GLY A 422 34.09 24.03 10.61
CA GLY A 422 34.10 25.48 10.40
C GLY A 422 35.07 25.98 9.34
N GLU A 423 35.95 25.13 8.83
CA GLU A 423 36.91 25.47 7.77
C GLU A 423 36.37 25.11 6.37
N GLU A 424 36.57 26.01 5.41
CA GLU A 424 36.25 25.77 4.00
C GLU A 424 37.23 24.76 3.39
N LYS A 425 36.70 23.69 2.82
CA LYS A 425 37.45 22.66 2.09
C LYS A 425 36.88 22.51 0.69
N GLU A 426 37.72 22.73 -0.30
CA GLU A 426 37.37 22.56 -1.71
C GLU A 426 37.33 21.06 -2.08
N ALA A 427 36.25 20.65 -2.72
CA ALA A 427 36.06 19.27 -3.16
C ALA A 427 36.80 19.03 -4.49
N ALA A 428 37.30 17.81 -4.68
CA ALA A 428 38.03 17.45 -5.90
C ALA A 428 37.10 17.25 -7.10
N PHE A 429 37.43 17.88 -8.23
CA PHE A 429 36.76 17.67 -9.52
C PHE A 429 37.40 16.49 -10.28
N ALA A 430 36.59 15.53 -10.73
CA ALA A 430 37.06 14.43 -11.56
C ALA A 430 36.01 13.98 -12.59
N SER A 431 36.45 13.34 -13.69
CA SER A 431 35.58 12.88 -14.78
C SER A 431 34.78 11.63 -14.41
N ARG A 432 33.56 11.49 -14.97
CA ARG A 432 32.54 10.47 -14.62
C ARG A 432 33.06 9.03 -14.42
N ALA A 433 34.03 8.58 -15.23
CA ALA A 433 34.63 7.24 -15.14
C ALA A 433 35.81 7.14 -14.14
N LYS A 434 36.63 8.18 -14.05
CA LYS A 434 37.81 8.24 -13.18
C LYS A 434 37.41 8.54 -11.73
N THR A 435 36.34 9.31 -11.54
CA THR A 435 35.67 9.46 -10.25
C THR A 435 35.09 8.13 -9.82
N ARG A 436 34.40 7.34 -10.66
CA ARG A 436 33.75 6.09 -10.21
C ARG A 436 34.70 4.99 -9.71
N ALA A 437 35.89 4.83 -10.31
CA ALA A 437 36.88 3.84 -9.86
C ALA A 437 37.74 4.35 -8.67
N ALA A 438 38.06 5.64 -8.62
CA ALA A 438 38.62 6.28 -7.43
C ALA A 438 37.59 6.31 -6.27
N TYR A 439 36.30 6.44 -6.62
CA TYR A 439 35.13 6.36 -5.75
C TYR A 439 35.01 4.95 -5.19
N GLU A 440 34.90 3.89 -5.99
CA GLU A 440 34.81 2.52 -5.46
C GLU A 440 36.04 2.09 -4.62
N SER A 441 37.24 2.59 -4.93
CA SER A 441 38.47 2.28 -4.17
C SER A 441 38.65 3.09 -2.88
N VAL A 442 38.12 4.32 -2.80
CA VAL A 442 38.07 5.13 -1.56
C VAL A 442 36.81 4.81 -0.71
N VAL A 443 35.71 4.37 -1.34
CA VAL A 443 34.39 4.08 -0.74
C VAL A 443 34.41 2.90 0.24
N ARG A 444 35.41 2.02 0.18
CA ARG A 444 35.63 1.02 1.25
C ARG A 444 36.06 1.63 2.59
N ARG A 445 36.30 2.94 2.69
CA ARG A 445 36.82 3.63 3.90
C ARG A 445 36.02 4.86 4.40
N ARG A 446 34.69 4.90 4.20
CA ARG A 446 33.78 5.91 4.81
C ARG A 446 34.14 7.39 4.50
N ARG A 447 33.38 7.93 3.54
CA ARG A 447 32.81 9.31 3.44
C ARG A 447 33.60 10.35 2.68
N ASP A 448 33.24 10.51 1.41
CA ASP A 448 33.25 11.83 0.78
C ASP A 448 32.01 12.59 1.26
N PRO A 449 32.18 13.75 1.89
CA PRO A 449 31.06 14.47 2.48
C PRO A 449 30.07 15.04 1.45
N VAL A 450 30.53 15.41 0.25
CA VAL A 450 29.66 15.99 -0.78
C VAL A 450 30.05 15.51 -2.18
N LEU A 451 29.05 15.22 -3.01
CA LEU A 451 29.22 14.75 -4.39
C LEU A 451 28.25 15.49 -5.31
N VAL A 452 28.74 15.91 -6.47
CA VAL A 452 27.93 16.51 -7.55
C VAL A 452 28.12 15.70 -8.82
N THR A 453 27.02 15.26 -9.43
CA THR A 453 27.03 14.50 -10.69
C THR A 453 26.05 15.08 -11.70
N THR A 454 26.33 14.93 -12.99
CA THR A 454 25.42 15.37 -14.06
C THR A 454 24.14 14.52 -14.07
N SER A 455 22.97 15.17 -14.13
CA SER A 455 21.65 14.53 -14.11
C SER A 455 20.76 15.04 -15.26
N GLY A 456 21.28 14.96 -16.49
CA GLY A 456 20.65 15.45 -17.71
C GLY A 456 21.16 16.83 -18.16
N PRO A 457 20.59 17.39 -19.24
CA PRO A 457 20.92 18.74 -19.71
C PRO A 457 20.64 19.80 -18.65
N ASP A 458 21.58 20.71 -18.42
CA ASP A 458 21.51 21.82 -17.47
C ASP A 458 21.05 21.40 -16.06
N ARG A 459 21.42 20.18 -15.63
CA ARG A 459 20.99 19.62 -14.34
C ARG A 459 22.09 18.83 -13.67
N VAL A 460 22.14 18.97 -12.35
CA VAL A 460 23.05 18.21 -11.49
C VAL A 460 22.32 17.58 -10.33
N LEU A 461 22.78 16.42 -9.90
CA LEU A 461 22.43 15.79 -8.64
C LEU A 461 23.51 16.14 -7.62
N VAL A 462 23.09 16.71 -6.50
CA VAL A 462 23.92 17.03 -5.35
C VAL A 462 23.58 16.09 -4.21
N GLN A 463 24.61 15.51 -3.61
CA GLN A 463 24.52 14.54 -2.53
C GLN A 463 25.41 14.98 -1.38
N CYS A 464 24.84 15.13 -0.18
CA CYS A 464 25.54 15.59 1.01
C CYS A 464 25.37 14.54 2.11
N PHE A 465 26.43 13.80 2.42
CA PHE A 465 26.42 12.77 3.44
C PHE A 465 27.74 12.75 4.22
N PRO A 466 27.74 12.76 5.57
CA PRO A 466 26.57 12.73 6.44
C PRO A 466 26.14 14.14 6.86
N VAL A 467 24.82 14.38 6.91
CA VAL A 467 24.26 15.45 7.73
C VAL A 467 24.17 14.90 9.18
N PRO A 468 24.94 15.44 10.15
CA PRO A 468 25.06 14.84 11.48
C PRO A 468 23.73 14.83 12.26
N PRO A 469 23.47 13.84 13.13
CA PRO A 469 22.22 13.72 13.90
C PRO A 469 22.03 14.84 14.94
N ASP A 470 20.89 14.79 15.63
CA ASP A 470 20.60 15.55 16.86
C ASP A 470 20.72 17.07 16.71
N GLY A 471 20.29 17.58 15.56
CA GLY A 471 20.32 19.00 15.22
C GLY A 471 21.60 19.43 14.50
N GLY A 472 22.51 18.51 14.20
CA GLY A 472 23.73 18.77 13.45
C GLY A 472 23.45 19.36 12.06
N THR A 473 24.43 20.14 11.57
CA THR A 473 24.33 20.83 10.28
C THR A 473 25.46 20.45 9.34
N MET A 474 25.22 20.66 8.05
CA MET A 474 26.17 20.49 6.97
C MET A 474 26.01 21.64 5.99
N LYS A 475 27.09 22.39 5.76
CA LYS A 475 27.11 23.56 4.89
C LYS A 475 27.96 23.30 3.66
N ILE A 476 27.42 23.60 2.49
CA ILE A 476 28.10 23.47 1.19
C ILE A 476 27.97 24.77 0.39
N ARG A 477 28.82 24.94 -0.62
CA ARG A 477 28.73 26.01 -1.61
C ARG A 477 29.02 25.46 -2.99
N LEU A 478 28.12 25.73 -3.92
CA LEU A 478 28.22 25.36 -5.33
C LEU A 478 28.61 26.60 -6.13
N GLY A 479 29.79 26.60 -6.76
CA GLY A 479 30.18 27.59 -7.75
C GLY A 479 29.70 27.15 -9.14
N ILE A 480 28.98 28.03 -9.82
CA ILE A 480 28.35 27.79 -11.11
C ILE A 480 28.86 28.85 -12.09
N THR A 481 29.60 28.42 -13.10
CA THR A 481 29.98 29.29 -14.23
C THR A 481 28.91 29.17 -15.30
N VAL A 482 28.40 30.30 -15.78
CA VAL A 482 27.25 30.35 -16.68
C VAL A 482 27.52 31.25 -17.90
N PRO A 483 27.26 30.78 -19.13
CA PRO A 483 27.06 31.66 -20.27
C PRO A 483 25.70 32.35 -20.15
N LEU A 484 25.67 33.68 -20.25
CA LEU A 484 24.42 34.42 -20.19
C LEU A 484 23.68 34.33 -21.52
N ASN A 485 22.36 34.18 -21.47
CA ASN A 485 21.54 34.06 -22.66
C ASN A 485 21.29 35.44 -23.27
N LEU A 486 21.73 35.65 -24.52
CA LEU A 486 21.54 36.91 -25.24
C LEU A 486 20.07 37.12 -25.61
N ILE A 487 19.56 38.31 -25.34
CA ILE A 487 18.24 38.78 -25.78
C ILE A 487 18.50 39.99 -26.69
N GLY A 488 18.65 39.74 -27.99
CA GLY A 488 19.15 40.76 -28.90
C GLY A 488 20.61 41.11 -28.65
N ARG A 489 21.01 42.34 -29.01
CA ARG A 489 22.42 42.82 -28.88
C ARG A 489 22.68 43.60 -27.59
N ASP A 490 21.63 44.09 -26.97
CA ASP A 490 21.65 45.08 -25.88
C ASP A 490 21.27 44.48 -24.51
N HIS A 491 20.84 43.21 -24.45
CA HIS A 491 20.48 42.56 -23.19
C HIS A 491 21.01 41.13 -23.09
N VAL A 492 21.27 40.73 -21.85
CA VAL A 492 21.46 39.34 -21.44
C VAL A 492 20.44 38.97 -20.39
N SER A 493 20.16 37.67 -20.28
CA SER A 493 19.33 37.11 -19.23
C SER A 493 20.02 35.96 -18.52
N LEU A 494 19.76 35.90 -17.22
CA LEU A 494 20.16 34.82 -16.32
C LEU A 494 18.92 34.33 -15.58
N ARG A 495 18.63 33.05 -15.68
CA ARG A 495 17.73 32.37 -14.74
C ARG A 495 18.56 31.81 -13.59
N LEU A 496 18.22 32.15 -12.35
CA LEU A 496 18.91 31.64 -11.17
C LEU A 496 18.73 30.12 -11.03
N PRO A 497 19.71 29.41 -10.45
CA PRO A 497 19.59 27.98 -10.18
C PRO A 497 18.49 27.71 -9.16
N TYR A 498 17.78 26.60 -9.31
CA TYR A 498 16.67 26.23 -8.42
C TYR A 498 16.55 24.70 -8.25
N PHE A 499 15.89 24.27 -7.18
CA PHE A 499 15.65 22.84 -6.95
C PHE A 499 14.53 22.31 -7.85
N THR A 500 14.80 21.21 -8.56
CA THR A 500 13.77 20.49 -9.32
C THR A 500 13.24 19.29 -8.55
N GLU A 501 14.10 18.64 -7.78
CA GLU A 501 13.75 17.56 -6.86
C GLU A 501 14.57 17.66 -5.58
N ARG A 502 13.99 17.23 -4.45
CA ARG A 502 14.67 17.21 -3.15
C ARG A 502 14.10 16.16 -2.21
N ASN A 503 14.97 15.55 -1.39
CA ASN A 503 14.57 14.62 -0.34
C ASN A 503 14.44 15.30 1.04
N PHE A 504 14.71 16.59 1.16
CA PHE A 504 14.64 17.35 2.42
C PHE A 504 13.52 18.40 2.40
N ARG A 505 13.10 18.82 3.59
CA ARG A 505 12.10 19.88 3.77
C ARG A 505 12.74 21.26 3.60
N ILE A 506 12.00 22.22 3.04
CA ILE A 506 12.32 23.65 3.09
C ILE A 506 11.17 24.25 3.92
N GLY A 507 11.51 24.87 5.04
CA GLY A 507 10.52 25.53 5.90
C GLY A 507 9.89 26.73 5.19
N ALA A 508 8.65 27.09 5.55
CA ALA A 508 7.99 28.26 4.95
C ALA A 508 8.71 29.59 5.27
N ASP A 509 9.46 29.58 6.37
CA ASP A 509 10.33 30.63 6.88
C ASP A 509 11.70 30.69 6.17
N VAL A 510 12.11 29.60 5.53
CA VAL A 510 13.40 29.55 4.82
C VAL A 510 13.21 30.16 3.44
N LYS A 511 14.00 31.20 3.17
CA LYS A 511 14.02 31.90 1.89
C LYS A 511 15.43 31.87 1.29
N HIS A 512 15.51 32.07 -0.01
CA HIS A 512 16.75 32.20 -0.77
C HIS A 512 17.14 33.67 -0.83
N SER A 513 18.20 34.04 -0.12
CA SER A 513 18.79 35.37 -0.27
C SER A 513 19.55 35.44 -1.59
N VAL A 514 19.34 36.49 -2.36
CA VAL A 514 19.98 36.71 -3.66
C VAL A 514 20.77 38.02 -3.61
N TRP A 515 22.02 37.97 -4.05
CA TRP A 515 22.86 39.13 -4.27
C TRP A 515 23.69 38.92 -5.53
N ILE A 516 23.38 39.67 -6.58
CA ILE A 516 24.09 39.65 -7.85
C ILE A 516 24.72 41.02 -8.08
N GLU A 517 25.96 41.07 -8.54
CA GLU A 517 26.68 42.32 -8.87
C GLU A 517 27.15 42.34 -10.32
N SER A 518 27.29 43.53 -10.88
CA SER A 518 27.87 43.74 -12.21
C SER A 518 28.47 45.13 -12.35
N LYS A 519 29.38 45.28 -13.32
CA LYS A 519 29.89 46.60 -13.75
C LYS A 519 28.94 47.29 -14.73
N GLN A 520 28.05 46.53 -15.36
CA GLN A 520 27.01 47.03 -16.25
C GLN A 520 25.66 47.10 -15.52
N PRO A 521 24.72 47.97 -15.95
CA PRO A 521 23.39 48.03 -15.35
C PRO A 521 22.69 46.67 -15.34
N LEU A 522 22.04 46.38 -14.21
CA LEU A 522 21.24 45.18 -14.03
C LEU A 522 19.78 45.56 -13.87
N GLU A 523 18.89 44.71 -14.38
CA GLU A 523 17.44 44.90 -14.34
C GLU A 523 16.72 43.65 -13.81
N THR A 524 15.58 43.85 -13.15
CA THR A 524 14.69 42.75 -12.75
C THR A 524 13.22 43.10 -12.90
N ASN A 525 12.43 42.13 -13.35
CA ASN A 525 10.96 42.25 -13.37
C ASN A 525 10.32 41.70 -12.08
N SER A 526 11.13 41.27 -11.12
CA SER A 526 10.66 40.67 -9.88
C SER A 526 10.23 41.73 -8.88
N THR A 527 9.11 41.52 -8.19
CA THR A 527 8.72 42.38 -7.06
C THR A 527 9.52 42.09 -5.77
N PHE A 528 10.27 40.99 -5.76
CA PHE A 528 11.02 40.49 -4.60
C PHE A 528 12.52 40.80 -4.66
N LEU A 529 13.00 41.19 -5.85
CA LEU A 529 14.36 41.64 -6.08
C LEU A 529 14.36 43.15 -6.33
N ARG A 530 15.42 43.83 -5.92
CA ARG A 530 15.58 45.27 -6.06
C ARG A 530 16.91 45.58 -6.73
N GLU A 531 16.85 46.52 -7.66
CA GLU A 531 18.02 47.11 -8.30
C GLU A 531 18.63 48.13 -7.34
N GLU A 532 19.95 48.05 -7.18
CA GLU A 532 20.76 48.94 -6.37
C GLU A 532 21.95 49.41 -7.20
N ASN A 533 22.46 50.59 -6.87
CA ASN A 533 23.70 51.13 -7.40
C ASN A 533 24.61 51.50 -6.21
N PRO A 534 25.28 50.51 -5.58
CA PRO A 534 25.97 50.73 -4.31
C PRO A 534 27.18 51.67 -4.40
N LYS A 535 27.82 51.72 -5.57
CA LYS A 535 28.99 52.55 -5.87
C LYS A 535 28.97 52.94 -7.34
N GLU A 536 29.67 54.01 -7.67
CA GLU A 536 29.94 54.38 -9.07
C GLU A 536 30.50 53.17 -9.83
N GLU A 537 29.91 52.86 -10.99
CA GLU A 537 30.22 51.69 -11.83
C GLU A 537 29.99 50.30 -11.19
N LEU A 538 29.19 50.22 -10.12
CA LEU A 538 28.77 48.96 -9.52
C LEU A 538 27.25 48.91 -9.40
N TYR A 539 26.65 47.99 -10.14
CA TYR A 539 25.22 47.71 -10.10
C TYR A 539 24.99 46.39 -9.37
N ALA A 540 23.90 46.32 -8.61
CA ALA A 540 23.55 45.12 -7.87
C ALA A 540 22.06 44.83 -7.94
N ILE A 541 21.70 43.55 -7.86
CA ILE A 541 20.34 43.11 -7.58
C ILE A 541 20.35 42.33 -6.27
N ARG A 542 19.50 42.75 -5.34
CA ARG A 542 19.38 42.13 -4.02
C ARG A 542 17.94 41.83 -3.66
N GLY A 543 17.73 40.73 -2.95
CA GLY A 543 16.40 40.40 -2.46
C GLY A 543 16.31 39.02 -1.84
N ILE A 544 15.07 38.61 -1.59
CA ILE A 544 14.76 37.36 -0.92
C ILE A 544 13.59 36.71 -1.66
N LEU A 545 13.79 35.47 -2.13
CA LEU A 545 12.81 34.68 -2.84
C LEU A 545 12.43 33.45 -2.02
N ASP A 546 11.20 32.98 -2.09
CA ASP A 546 10.89 31.61 -1.66
C ASP A 546 11.16 30.58 -2.77
N ASP A 547 11.10 29.29 -2.43
CA ASP A 547 11.40 28.17 -3.34
C ASP A 547 10.51 28.22 -4.61
N THR A 548 9.25 28.65 -4.47
CA THR A 548 8.30 28.75 -5.58
C THR A 548 8.55 29.96 -6.48
N THR A 549 8.90 31.11 -5.91
CA THR A 549 9.20 32.33 -6.68
C THR A 549 10.57 32.25 -7.33
N LEU A 550 11.57 31.63 -6.68
CA LEU A 550 12.90 31.37 -7.25
C LEU A 550 12.82 30.50 -8.51
N SER A 551 11.97 29.46 -8.48
CA SER A 551 11.76 28.59 -9.64
C SER A 551 10.85 29.21 -10.71
N GLY A 552 10.21 30.35 -10.43
CA GLY A 552 9.33 31.08 -11.35
C GLY A 552 10.04 32.17 -12.17
N PRO A 553 9.26 33.08 -12.82
CA PRO A 553 9.80 34.22 -13.57
C PRO A 553 10.54 35.24 -12.70
N ASP A 554 10.20 35.33 -11.41
CA ASP A 554 10.83 36.23 -10.44
C ASP A 554 12.30 35.86 -10.14
N GLY A 555 12.73 34.65 -10.51
CA GLY A 555 14.12 34.20 -10.45
C GLY A 555 14.96 34.58 -11.68
N ILE A 556 14.49 35.52 -12.51
CA ILE A 556 15.21 35.98 -13.71
C ILE A 556 15.82 37.36 -13.46
N VAL A 557 17.13 37.47 -13.75
CA VAL A 557 17.91 38.71 -13.73
C VAL A 557 18.33 39.04 -15.16
N ARG A 558 18.28 40.33 -15.52
CA ARG A 558 18.76 40.84 -16.80
C ARG A 558 19.94 41.77 -16.60
N GLY A 559 20.80 41.83 -17.60
CA GLY A 559 21.90 42.79 -17.65
C GLY A 559 21.84 43.55 -18.96
N ILE A 560 22.04 44.86 -18.89
CA ILE A 560 22.18 45.71 -20.07
C ILE A 560 23.59 45.50 -20.64
N ARG A 561 23.66 45.45 -21.96
CA ARG A 561 24.86 45.17 -22.73
C ARG A 561 25.06 46.29 -23.74
N GLU A 562 26.32 46.65 -23.97
CA GLU A 562 26.66 47.59 -25.03
C GLU A 562 26.51 46.91 -26.40
N PRO A 563 25.65 47.43 -27.31
CA PRO A 563 25.40 46.80 -28.61
C PRO A 563 26.63 46.75 -29.52
N GLU A 564 27.58 47.64 -29.28
CA GLU A 564 28.83 47.78 -30.05
C GLU A 564 29.86 46.70 -29.66
N VAL A 565 29.71 46.05 -28.51
CA VAL A 565 30.61 44.98 -28.08
C VAL A 565 30.26 43.71 -28.85
N THR A 566 30.98 43.47 -29.93
CA THR A 566 30.90 42.23 -30.74
C THR A 566 31.90 41.19 -30.31
N ASP A 567 32.97 41.60 -29.61
CA ASP A 567 34.08 40.74 -29.24
C ASP A 567 34.52 41.02 -27.81
N VAL A 568 34.78 39.96 -27.05
CA VAL A 568 35.36 40.07 -25.71
C VAL A 568 36.61 39.22 -25.60
N TRP A 569 37.60 39.83 -24.96
CA TRP A 569 38.91 39.29 -24.71
C TRP A 569 39.05 39.04 -23.22
N SER A 570 39.47 37.86 -22.82
CA SER A 570 39.78 37.55 -21.41
C SER A 570 41.16 36.89 -21.32
N PRO A 571 42.01 37.30 -20.35
CA PRO A 571 43.28 36.63 -20.15
C PRO A 571 43.05 35.17 -19.74
N ASP A 572 43.82 34.25 -20.33
CA ASP A 572 43.88 32.87 -19.89
C ASP A 572 44.55 32.82 -18.51
N THR A 573 43.78 32.50 -17.48
CA THR A 573 44.26 32.43 -16.10
C THR A 573 44.99 31.13 -15.78
N ILE A 574 45.08 30.19 -16.73
CA ILE A 574 45.72 28.88 -16.54
C ILE A 574 47.13 28.86 -17.13
N THR A 575 47.40 29.65 -18.17
CA THR A 575 48.71 29.72 -18.81
C THR A 575 49.39 31.08 -18.59
N ASP A 576 50.58 31.07 -17.97
CA ASP A 576 51.39 32.29 -17.75
C ASP A 576 51.90 32.95 -19.06
N ASN A 577 51.53 32.40 -20.22
CA ASN A 577 52.01 32.82 -21.54
C ASN A 577 51.16 33.92 -22.20
N GLY A 578 50.21 34.52 -21.48
CA GLY A 578 49.45 35.66 -22.00
C GLY A 578 48.48 35.33 -23.15
N PHE A 579 48.01 34.09 -23.22
CA PHE A 579 46.95 33.73 -24.16
C PHE A 579 45.67 34.50 -23.83
N ILE A 580 44.98 34.97 -24.86
CA ILE A 580 43.72 35.71 -24.72
C ILE A 580 42.62 34.87 -25.35
N VAL A 581 41.60 34.55 -24.56
CA VAL A 581 40.39 33.89 -25.05
C VAL A 581 39.56 34.93 -25.79
N HIS A 582 39.37 34.73 -27.09
CA HIS A 582 38.51 35.54 -27.94
C HIS A 582 37.12 34.95 -28.03
N LYS A 583 36.10 35.75 -27.71
CA LYS A 583 34.70 35.38 -27.89
C LYS A 583 34.01 36.42 -28.77
N ALA A 584 33.63 36.01 -29.98
CA ALA A 584 32.83 36.80 -30.90
C ALA A 584 31.34 36.49 -30.71
N PHE A 585 30.50 37.51 -30.82
CA PHE A 585 29.05 37.44 -30.75
C PHE A 585 28.49 37.79 -32.15
N GLU A 586 28.12 36.78 -32.93
CA GLU A 586 27.52 36.96 -34.28
C GLU A 586 26.03 37.33 -34.23
#